data_AF-Q13HU2-F1
#
_entry.id   AF-Q13HU2-F1
#
_cell.length_a   1.000
_cell.length_b   1.000
_cell.length_c   1.000
_cell.angle_alpha   90.00
_cell.angle_beta   90.00
_cell.angle_gamma   90.00
#
_symmetry.space_group_name_H-M   'P 1'
#
loop_
_entity.id
_entity.type
_entity.pdbx_description
1 polymer ?
#
loop_
_entity_poly.entity_id
_entity_poly.type
_entity_poly.pdbx_seq_one_letter_code
_entity_poly.pdbx_strand_id
1 'polypeptide(L)'
;MIVPIPTPSARPREARLFRNNRSQAVRIPVEFELPGDRVLIHREGDKLIIEPVRTPANIIELLAAWRQELPPGPDDQFPDIEDPPVRPEDVL
;
A
#
# COMPACT_ATOMS: atom_id res chain seq x y z
N MET A 1 10.93 3.39 -14.33
CA MET A 1 10.28 4.67 -13.98
C MET A 1 10.64 4.98 -12.55
N ILE A 2 11.35 6.09 -12.32
CA ILE A 2 11.75 6.53 -10.98
C ILE A 2 10.52 7.19 -10.37
N VAL A 3 9.99 6.63 -9.29
CA VAL A 3 8.91 7.26 -8.52
C VAL A 3 9.54 8.49 -7.85
N PRO A 4 9.12 9.73 -8.15
CA PRO A 4 9.69 10.89 -7.51
C PRO A 4 9.31 10.84 -6.02
N ILE A 5 10.31 10.75 -5.16
CA ILE A 5 10.13 10.94 -3.72
C ILE A 5 9.76 12.43 -3.56
N PRO A 6 8.57 12.77 -3.05
CA PRO A 6 8.20 14.18 -2.86
C PRO A 6 9.23 14.81 -1.92
N THR A 7 9.86 15.88 -2.38
CA THR A 7 10.83 16.64 -1.61
C THR A 7 10.08 17.35 -0.48
N PRO A 8 10.32 17.05 0.82
CA PRO A 8 9.58 17.71 1.88
C PRO A 8 10.14 19.12 2.09
N SER A 9 9.59 20.12 1.39
CA SER A 9 9.92 21.53 1.62
C SER A 9 8.70 22.39 1.97
N ALA A 10 7.65 21.79 2.54
CA ALA A 10 6.54 22.57 3.06
C ALA A 10 6.86 22.98 4.52
N ARG A 11 7.07 24.29 4.74
CA ARG A 11 7.15 24.86 6.09
C ARG A 11 5.89 24.48 6.88
N PRO A 12 5.97 24.27 8.21
CA PRO A 12 4.81 23.95 9.01
C PRO A 12 3.68 24.97 8.78
N ARG A 13 2.46 24.47 8.54
CA ARG A 13 1.26 25.30 8.51
C ARG A 13 0.34 24.93 9.65
N GLU A 14 -0.30 25.95 10.21
CA GLU A 14 -1.41 25.76 11.12
C GLU A 14 -2.63 25.26 10.34
N ALA A 15 -3.19 24.14 10.77
CA ALA A 15 -4.40 23.56 10.21
C ALA A 15 -5.50 23.56 11.26
N ARG A 16 -6.74 23.84 10.82
CA ARG A 16 -7.89 23.89 11.72
C ARG A 16 -8.40 22.49 12.03
N LEU A 17 -8.54 22.18 13.32
CA LEU A 17 -9.26 21.01 13.80
C LEU A 17 -10.77 21.25 13.76
N PHE A 18 -11.51 20.23 13.36
CA PHE A 18 -12.97 20.24 13.36
C PHE A 18 -13.54 18.88 13.80
N ARG A 19 -14.86 18.83 13.96
CA ARG A 19 -15.58 17.61 14.32
C ARG A 19 -16.29 17.04 13.10
N ASN A 20 -16.11 15.74 12.87
CA ASN A 20 -16.90 14.95 11.94
C ASN A 20 -17.66 13.89 12.74
N ASN A 21 -18.92 14.17 13.06
CA ASN A 21 -19.73 13.36 13.97
C ASN A 21 -19.04 13.14 15.33
N ARG A 22 -18.72 11.88 15.65
CA ARG A 22 -18.03 11.48 16.89
C ARG A 22 -16.51 11.59 16.82
N SER A 23 -15.95 11.91 15.66
CA SER A 23 -14.50 11.96 15.40
C SER A 23 -13.96 13.38 15.29
N GLN A 24 -12.68 13.56 15.64
CA GLN A 24 -11.93 14.78 15.32
C GLN A 24 -11.31 14.61 13.93
N ALA A 25 -11.27 15.69 13.17
CA ALA A 25 -10.69 15.71 11.83
C ALA A 25 -9.82 16.96 11.63
N VAL A 26 -8.82 16.83 10.76
CA VAL A 26 -7.96 17.92 10.30
C VAL A 26 -8.15 18.08 8.80
N ARG A 27 -8.24 19.31 8.31
CA ARG A 27 -8.24 19.58 6.87
C ARG A 27 -6.79 19.60 6.41
N ILE A 28 -6.42 18.64 5.58
CA ILE A 28 -5.08 18.58 4.98
C ILE A 28 -5.03 19.60 3.84
N PRO A 29 -4.18 20.65 3.90
CA PRO A 29 -3.98 21.55 2.78
C PRO A 29 -3.40 20.82 1.57
N VAL A 30 -3.65 21.31 0.35
CA VAL A 30 -3.27 20.64 -0.91
C VAL A 30 -1.78 20.38 -1.02
N GLU A 31 -0.95 21.25 -0.46
CA GLU A 31 0.50 21.10 -0.42
C GLU A 31 1.00 19.95 0.48
N PHE A 32 0.12 19.40 1.35
CA PHE A 32 0.38 18.24 2.21
C PHE A 32 -0.48 17.03 1.81
N GLU A 33 -1.11 17.05 0.63
CA GLU A 33 -1.97 15.97 0.16
C GLU A 33 -1.19 14.65 0.07
N LEU A 34 -1.73 13.61 0.70
CA LEU A 34 -1.15 12.27 0.68
C LEU A 34 -1.73 11.47 -0.50
N PRO A 35 -0.93 10.61 -1.15
CA PRO A 35 -1.46 9.75 -2.21
C PRO A 35 -2.41 8.70 -1.63
N GLY A 36 -3.44 8.34 -2.41
CA GLY A 36 -4.41 7.31 -2.08
C GLY A 36 -5.62 7.81 -1.27
N ASP A 37 -6.43 6.88 -0.76
CA ASP A 37 -7.67 7.14 0.00
C ASP A 37 -7.57 6.69 1.48
N ARG A 38 -6.45 6.08 1.87
CA ARG A 38 -6.23 5.48 3.19
C ARG A 38 -4.89 5.89 3.77
N VAL A 39 -4.87 6.06 5.09
CA VAL A 39 -3.68 6.43 5.86
C VAL A 39 -3.59 5.59 7.13
N LEU A 40 -2.37 5.30 7.57
CA LEU A 40 -2.06 4.84 8.91
C LEU A 40 -1.85 6.05 9.82
N ILE A 41 -2.29 5.93 11.07
CA ILE A 41 -2.14 6.97 12.07
C ILE A 41 -1.54 6.34 13.33
N HIS A 42 -0.41 6.86 13.78
CA HIS A 42 0.18 6.50 15.07
C HIS A 42 0.68 7.72 15.83
N ARG A 43 0.98 7.53 17.11
CA ARG A 43 1.40 8.59 18.03
C ARG A 43 2.83 8.35 18.49
N GLU A 44 3.66 9.38 18.39
CA GLU A 44 5.00 9.42 18.95
C GLU A 44 5.13 10.65 19.85
N GLY A 45 5.06 10.43 21.17
CA GLY A 45 4.99 11.51 22.15
C GLY A 45 3.75 12.39 21.96
N ASP A 46 3.99 13.67 21.72
CA ASP A 46 2.96 14.69 21.46
C ASP A 46 2.54 14.77 19.97
N LYS A 47 3.24 14.07 19.08
CA LYS A 47 3.02 14.12 17.64
C LYS A 47 2.05 13.03 17.18
N LEU A 48 1.18 13.39 16.24
CA LEU A 48 0.40 12.44 15.46
C LEU A 48 1.07 12.28 14.10
N ILE A 49 1.53 11.08 13.78
CA ILE A 49 2.18 10.75 12.51
C ILE A 49 1.12 10.10 11.61
N ILE A 50 1.03 10.58 10.37
CA ILE A 50 0.07 10.11 9.37
C ILE A 50 0.87 9.68 8.14
N GLU A 51 0.74 8.42 7.76
CA GLU A 51 1.47 7.83 6.64
C GLU A 51 0.49 7.24 5.61
N PRO A 52 0.71 7.41 4.30
CA PRO A 52 -0.17 6.85 3.29
C PRO A 52 -0.09 5.32 3.29
N VAL A 53 -1.23 4.65 3.20
CA VAL A 53 -1.27 3.20 2.94
C VAL A 53 -0.91 3.01 1.46
N ARG A 54 0.31 2.54 1.20
CA ARG A 54 0.72 2.19 -0.17
C ARG A 54 0.05 0.88 -0.56
N THR A 55 -1.04 0.98 -1.30
CA THR A 55 -1.60 -0.15 -2.03
C THR A 55 -1.13 -0.07 -3.48
N PRO A 56 -0.71 -1.18 -4.08
CA PRO A 56 -0.34 -1.18 -5.48
C PRO A 56 -1.51 -0.74 -6.35
N ALA A 57 -1.32 0.33 -7.13
CA ALA A 57 -2.40 0.90 -7.94
C ALA A 57 -2.73 0.07 -9.19
N ASN A 58 -1.84 -0.84 -9.57
CA ASN A 58 -1.95 -1.68 -10.76
C ASN A 58 -1.15 -2.98 -10.58
N ILE A 59 -1.36 -3.93 -11.51
CA ILE A 59 -0.69 -5.23 -11.48
C ILE A 59 0.84 -5.12 -11.54
N ILE A 60 1.39 -4.09 -12.20
CA ILE A 60 2.84 -3.91 -12.32
C ILE A 60 3.45 -3.52 -10.97
N GLU A 61 2.81 -2.59 -10.25
CA GLU A 61 3.22 -2.20 -8.90
C GLU A 61 3.06 -3.36 -7.92
N LEU A 62 2.01 -4.18 -8.07
CA LEU A 62 1.79 -5.34 -7.21
C LEU A 62 2.91 -6.38 -7.40
N LEU A 63 3.22 -6.70 -8.65
CA LEU A 63 4.32 -7.61 -9.00
C LEU A 63 5.68 -7.05 -8.57
N ALA A 64 5.86 -5.72 -8.63
CA ALA A 64 7.07 -5.08 -8.12
C ALA A 64 7.19 -5.22 -6.60
N ALA A 65 6.09 -5.08 -5.86
CA ALA A 65 6.05 -5.29 -4.41
C ALA A 65 6.35 -6.75 -4.05
N TRP A 66 5.69 -7.72 -4.69
CA TRP A 66 5.95 -9.15 -4.44
C TRP A 66 7.38 -9.58 -4.74
N ARG A 67 8.04 -8.98 -5.74
CA ARG A 67 9.46 -9.24 -6.00
C ARG A 67 10.41 -8.77 -4.89
N GLN A 68 9.98 -7.85 -4.02
CA GLN A 68 10.76 -7.41 -2.87
C GLN A 68 10.51 -8.28 -1.63
N GLU A 69 9.49 -9.14 -1.65
CA GLU A 69 9.23 -10.07 -0.58
C GLU A 69 10.26 -11.20 -0.59
N LEU A 70 10.57 -11.73 0.59
CA LEU A 70 11.48 -12.87 0.72
C LEU A 70 10.80 -14.10 0.07
N PRO A 71 11.55 -14.96 -0.65
CA PRO A 71 10.99 -16.19 -1.16
C PRO A 71 10.33 -17.01 -0.03
N PRO A 72 9.21 -17.70 -0.31
CA PRO A 72 8.56 -18.56 0.67
C PRO A 72 9.55 -19.56 1.27
N GLY A 73 9.40 -19.80 2.58
CA GLY A 73 10.21 -20.78 3.30
C GLY A 73 9.93 -22.22 2.85
N PRO A 74 10.68 -23.20 3.35
CA PRO A 74 10.46 -24.62 3.03
C PRO A 74 9.03 -25.11 3.31
N ASP A 75 8.40 -24.57 4.36
CA ASP A 75 7.05 -24.94 4.78
C ASP A 75 5.95 -24.31 3.88
N ASP A 76 6.30 -23.31 3.08
CA ASP A 76 5.40 -22.59 2.16
C ASP A 76 5.58 -23.04 0.71
N GLN A 77 6.43 -24.05 0.45
CA GLN A 77 6.59 -24.58 -0.90
C GLN A 77 5.34 -25.37 -1.32
N PHE A 78 4.91 -25.15 -2.55
CA PHE A 78 3.89 -25.99 -3.17
C PHE A 78 4.43 -27.42 -3.31
N PRO A 79 3.57 -28.44 -3.13
CA PRO A 79 3.96 -29.81 -3.41
C PRO A 79 4.28 -29.97 -4.89
N ASP A 80 5.14 -30.95 -5.22
CA ASP A 80 5.34 -31.37 -6.60
C ASP A 80 4.01 -31.90 -7.15
N ILE A 81 3.53 -31.29 -8.24
CA ILE A 81 2.34 -31.72 -8.96
C ILE A 81 2.80 -32.39 -10.25
N GLU A 82 2.38 -33.64 -10.47
CA GLU A 82 2.61 -34.32 -11.74
C GLU A 82 1.87 -33.58 -12.87
N ASP A 83 2.59 -33.26 -13.96
CA ASP A 83 2.04 -32.66 -15.18
C ASP A 83 2.00 -33.70 -16.32
N PRO A 84 1.09 -34.70 -16.25
CA PRO A 84 0.96 -35.70 -17.29
C PRO A 84 0.38 -35.06 -18.56
N PRO A 85 0.70 -35.61 -19.75
CA PRO A 85 0.07 -35.17 -20.97
C PRO A 85 -1.46 -35.31 -20.88
N VAL A 86 -2.17 -34.38 -21.52
CA VAL A 86 -3.63 -34.43 -21.63
C VAL A 86 -4.04 -35.79 -22.20
N ARG A 87 -4.96 -36.47 -21.52
CA ARG A 87 -5.50 -37.75 -22.00
C ARG A 87 -6.34 -37.49 -23.25
N PRO A 88 -6.23 -38.31 -24.30
CA PRO A 88 -7.16 -38.24 -25.43
C PRO A 88 -8.59 -38.41 -24.92
N GLU A 89 -9.45 -37.49 -25.30
CA GLU A 89 -10.88 -37.54 -25.05
C GLU A 89 -11.62 -37.73 -26.37
N ASP A 90 -12.56 -38.66 -26.40
CA ASP A 90 -13.44 -38.86 -27.56
C ASP A 90 -14.42 -37.68 -27.61
N VAL A 91 -14.05 -36.63 -28.36
CA VAL A 91 -14.94 -35.51 -28.63
C VAL A 91 -15.99 -35.96 -29.65
N LEU A 92 -17.25 -36.10 -29.21
CA LEU A 92 -18.42 -36.45 -30.03
C LEU A 92 -18.86 -35.30 -30.95
#